data_AF-A0A2W2FFC5-F1
#
_entry.id   AF-A0A2W2FFC5-F1
#
_cell.length_a   1.000
_cell.length_b   1.000
_cell.length_c   1.000
_cell.angle_alpha   90.00
_cell.angle_beta   90.00
_cell.angle_gamma   90.00
#
_symmetry.space_group_name_H-M   'P 1'
#
loop_
_entity.id
_entity.type
_entity.pdbx_description
1 polymer ?
#
loop_
_entity_poly.entity_id
_entity_poly.type
_entity_poly.pdbx_seq_one_letter_code
_entity_poly.pdbx_strand_id
1 'polypeptide(L)'
;MLLADVVRVLAGGGDAGQRFIIMELRVPRGLDGLLVGAALGVSGALFQSVTRNPLGSPDIVGVGNGAATGALLLQGADVAAQWAVPSIEVPAGLARGLTGGAYLAWPLTRRRRF
;
A
#
# COMPACT_ATOMS: atom_id res chain seq x y z
N MET A 1 4.56 -10.13 -25.95
CA MET A 1 5.00 -11.16 -24.99
C MET A 1 3.94 -12.24 -24.96
N LEU A 2 4.31 -13.48 -25.24
CA LEU A 2 3.39 -14.62 -25.12
C LEU A 2 3.30 -15.02 -23.64
N LEU A 3 2.15 -15.57 -23.21
CA LEU A 3 1.97 -16.11 -21.84
C LEU A 3 3.04 -17.15 -21.48
N ALA A 4 3.49 -17.92 -22.47
CA ALA A 4 4.58 -18.88 -22.34
C ALA A 4 5.91 -18.23 -21.90
N ASP A 5 6.21 -17.02 -22.38
CA ASP A 5 7.43 -16.30 -22.02
C ASP A 5 7.41 -15.87 -20.55
N VAL A 6 6.24 -15.46 -20.06
CA VAL A 6 6.04 -15.06 -18.66
C VAL A 6 6.23 -16.26 -17.73
N VAL A 7 5.60 -17.39 -18.03
CA VAL A 7 5.74 -18.64 -17.24
C VAL A 7 7.19 -19.11 -17.23
N ARG A 8 7.88 -19.02 -18.37
CA ARG A 8 9.28 -19.43 -18.50
C ARG A 8 10.24 -18.52 -17.73
N VAL A 9 9.97 -17.21 -17.67
CA VAL A 9 10.74 -16.27 -16.85
C VAL A 9 10.46 -16.44 -15.36
N LEU A 10 9.20 -16.69 -14.99
CA LEU A 10 8.83 -17.02 -13.60
C LEU A 10 9.48 -18.33 -13.13
N ALA A 11 9.64 -19.31 -14.03
CA ALA A 11 10.34 -20.56 -13.77
C ALA A 11 11.89 -20.43 -13.78
N GLY A 12 12.43 -19.22 -13.90
CA GLY A 12 13.87 -18.93 -13.80
C GLY A 12 14.63 -18.80 -15.12
N GLY A 13 13.95 -18.90 -16.26
CA GLY A 13 14.54 -18.71 -17.60
C GLY A 13 14.38 -17.29 -18.17
N GLY A 14 14.63 -17.15 -19.48
CA GLY A 14 14.41 -15.92 -20.25
C GLY A 14 15.58 -14.93 -20.27
N ASP A 15 15.47 -13.92 -21.13
CA ASP A 15 16.50 -12.89 -21.32
C ASP A 15 16.59 -11.92 -20.14
N ALA A 16 17.76 -11.29 -19.93
CA ALA A 16 18.00 -10.37 -18.82
C ALA A 16 16.99 -9.20 -18.79
N GLY A 17 16.61 -8.66 -19.96
CA GLY A 17 15.61 -7.60 -20.05
C GLY A 17 14.20 -8.07 -19.69
N GLN A 18 13.83 -9.30 -20.09
CA GLN A 18 12.54 -9.88 -19.76
C GLN A 18 12.42 -10.21 -18.27
N ARG A 19 13.51 -10.71 -17.67
CA ARG A 19 13.57 -11.00 -16.23
C ARG A 19 13.43 -9.73 -15.40
N PHE A 20 14.12 -8.65 -15.75
CA PHE A 20 13.96 -7.35 -15.09
C PHE A 20 12.51 -6.85 -15.16
N ILE A 21 11.92 -6.84 -16.36
CA ILE A 21 10.54 -6.37 -16.54
C ILE A 21 9.55 -7.23 -15.75
N ILE A 22 9.70 -8.56 -15.75
CA ILE A 22 8.76 -9.43 -15.05
C ILE A 22 9.00 -9.38 -13.55
N MET A 23 10.22 -9.67 -13.09
CA MET A 23 10.51 -9.86 -11.66
C MET A 23 10.58 -8.56 -10.87
N GLU A 24 11.05 -7.46 -11.48
CA GLU A 24 11.23 -6.19 -10.76
C GLU A 24 10.07 -5.22 -11.00
N LEU A 25 9.44 -5.24 -12.17
CA LEU A 25 8.36 -4.30 -12.48
C LEU A 25 6.96 -4.89 -12.37
N ARG A 26 6.71 -6.12 -12.85
CA ARG A 26 5.35 -6.67 -12.96
C ARG A 26 4.93 -7.51 -11.76
N VAL A 27 5.79 -8.42 -11.32
CA VAL A 27 5.51 -9.33 -10.20
C VAL A 27 5.25 -8.55 -8.90
N PRO A 28 6.06 -7.56 -8.50
CA PRO A 28 5.80 -6.83 -7.26
C PRO A 28 4.49 -6.06 -7.32
N ARG A 29 4.20 -5.38 -8.43
CA ARG A 29 2.93 -4.66 -8.63
C ARG A 29 1.71 -5.61 -8.66
N GLY A 30 1.86 -6.78 -9.25
CA GLY A 30 0.83 -7.81 -9.25
C GLY A 30 0.55 -8.34 -7.85
N LEU A 31 1.60 -8.56 -7.05
CA LEU A 31 1.50 -8.98 -5.66
C LEU A 31 0.82 -7.89 -4.81
N ASP A 32 1.23 -6.63 -4.96
CA ASP A 32 0.59 -5.50 -4.27
C ASP A 32 -0.89 -5.40 -4.63
N GLY A 33 -1.24 -5.50 -5.92
CA GLY A 33 -2.63 -5.49 -6.37
C GLY A 33 -3.45 -6.64 -5.78
N LEU A 34 -2.88 -7.85 -5.71
CA LEU A 34 -3.52 -9.01 -5.09
C LEU A 34 -3.75 -8.78 -3.59
N LEU A 35 -2.74 -8.30 -2.86
CA LEU A 35 -2.81 -8.06 -1.42
C LEU A 35 -3.80 -6.93 -1.09
N VAL A 36 -3.76 -5.83 -1.84
CA VAL A 36 -4.71 -4.72 -1.69
C VAL A 36 -6.13 -5.19 -1.99
N GLY A 37 -6.34 -5.94 -3.08
CA GLY A 37 -7.65 -6.51 -3.42
C GLY A 37 -8.19 -7.45 -2.33
N ALA A 38 -7.34 -8.32 -1.78
CA ALA A 38 -7.71 -9.19 -0.67
C ALA A 38 -8.08 -8.40 0.59
N ALA A 39 -7.29 -7.38 0.95
CA ALA A 39 -7.58 -6.51 2.09
C ALA A 39 -8.91 -5.74 1.92
N LEU A 40 -9.18 -5.21 0.73
CA LEU A 40 -10.46 -4.55 0.41
C LEU A 40 -11.64 -5.53 0.49
N GLY A 41 -11.47 -6.75 -0.03
CA GLY A 41 -12.49 -7.81 0.08
C GLY A 41 -12.81 -8.16 1.53
N VAL A 42 -11.79 -8.34 2.38
CA VAL A 42 -11.95 -8.61 3.82
C VAL A 42 -12.63 -7.42 4.52
N SER A 43 -12.20 -6.19 4.23
CA SER A 43 -12.82 -4.99 4.81
C SER A 43 -14.31 -4.89 4.44
N GLY A 44 -14.68 -5.16 3.19
CA GLY A 44 -16.07 -5.17 2.73
C GLY A 44 -16.90 -6.25 3.43
N ALA A 45 -16.37 -7.48 3.50
CA ALA A 45 -17.04 -8.58 4.19
C ALA A 45 -17.26 -8.30 5.68
N LEU A 46 -16.26 -7.74 6.37
CA LEU A 46 -16.37 -7.34 7.77
C LEU A 46 -17.42 -6.24 7.97
N PHE A 47 -17.41 -5.22 7.11
CA PHE A 47 -18.39 -4.14 7.18
C PHE A 47 -19.82 -4.65 7.00
N GLN A 48 -20.05 -5.48 5.97
CA GLN A 48 -21.34 -6.10 5.71
C GLN A 48 -21.77 -7.02 6.87
N SER A 49 -20.84 -7.76 7.47
CA SER A 49 -21.12 -8.63 8.63
C SER A 49 -21.50 -7.84 9.90
N VAL A 50 -20.80 -6.75 10.20
CA VAL A 50 -21.07 -5.92 11.40
C VAL A 50 -22.38 -5.15 11.24
N THR A 51 -22.61 -4.57 10.07
CA THR A 51 -23.85 -3.84 9.77
C THR A 51 -25.05 -4.74 9.52
N ARG A 52 -24.82 -6.06 9.32
CA ARG A 52 -25.83 -7.03 8.90
C ARG A 52 -26.59 -6.57 7.66
N ASN A 53 -25.91 -5.84 6.78
CA ASN A 53 -26.47 -5.28 5.57
C ASN A 53 -25.59 -5.65 4.35
N PRO A 54 -26.05 -6.56 3.47
CA PRO A 54 -25.28 -6.97 2.29
C PRO A 54 -25.11 -5.85 1.26
N LEU A 55 -25.85 -4.73 1.37
CA LEU A 55 -25.70 -3.54 0.53
C LEU A 55 -24.87 -2.44 1.19
N GLY A 56 -24.35 -2.67 2.40
CA GLY A 56 -23.50 -1.72 3.10
C GLY A 56 -22.15 -1.57 2.41
N SER A 57 -21.81 -0.36 1.97
CA SER A 57 -20.47 -0.02 1.48
C SER A 57 -19.65 0.68 2.57
N PRO A 58 -18.37 0.29 2.79
CA PRO A 58 -17.47 0.97 3.72
C PRO A 58 -17.16 2.43 3.32
N ASP A 59 -17.46 2.83 2.09
CA ASP A 59 -17.26 4.22 1.62
C ASP A 59 -18.11 5.23 2.40
N ILE A 60 -19.31 4.83 2.84
CA ILE A 60 -20.22 5.71 3.60
C ILE A 60 -19.61 6.11 4.95
N VAL A 61 -18.77 5.26 5.54
CA VAL A 61 -18.08 5.52 6.81
C VAL A 61 -16.78 6.32 6.59
N GLY A 62 -16.44 6.66 5.35
CA GLY A 62 -15.30 7.50 5.02
C GLY A 62 -13.96 6.75 4.96
N VAL A 63 -13.99 5.41 4.89
CA VAL A 63 -12.76 4.58 4.78
C VAL A 63 -11.93 4.98 3.56
N GLY A 64 -12.57 5.21 2.41
CA GLY A 64 -11.90 5.66 1.19
C GLY A 64 -11.19 7.02 1.35
N ASN A 65 -11.86 8.02 1.94
CA ASN A 65 -11.29 9.35 2.17
C ASN A 65 -10.12 9.31 3.17
N GLY A 66 -10.24 8.49 4.22
CA GLY A 66 -9.17 8.26 5.19
C GLY A 66 -7.94 7.59 4.56
N ALA A 67 -8.16 6.55 3.74
CA ALA A 67 -7.10 5.88 3.00
C ALA A 67 -6.39 6.83 2.02
N ALA A 68 -7.15 7.63 1.26
CA ALA A 68 -6.59 8.61 0.33
C ALA A 68 -5.74 9.67 1.04
N THR A 69 -6.22 10.17 2.18
CA THR A 69 -5.47 11.15 2.99
C THR A 69 -4.20 10.54 3.57
N GLY A 70 -4.27 9.31 4.07
CA GLY A 70 -3.09 8.55 4.54
C GLY A 70 -2.07 8.33 3.42
N ALA A 71 -2.52 7.95 2.23
CA ALA A 71 -1.65 7.77 1.06
C ALA A 71 -0.95 9.09 0.67
N LEU A 72 -1.68 10.21 0.62
CA LEU A 72 -1.12 11.53 0.34
C LEU A 72 -0.11 11.96 1.40
N LEU A 73 -0.39 11.71 2.68
CA LEU A 73 0.48 12.07 3.80
C LEU A 73 1.80 11.29 3.75
N LEU A 74 1.73 9.98 3.53
CA LEU A 74 2.92 9.12 3.43
C LEU A 74 3.73 9.42 2.17
N GLN A 75 3.07 9.63 1.02
CA GLN A 75 3.75 10.00 -0.23
C GLN A 75 4.41 11.38 -0.13
N GLY A 76 3.73 12.34 0.51
CA GLY A 76 4.27 13.66 0.78
C GLY A 76 5.48 13.61 1.71
N ALA A 77 5.48 12.72 2.71
CA ALA A 77 6.63 12.51 3.59
C ALA A 77 7.85 11.95 2.85
N ASP A 78 7.65 10.98 1.94
CA ASP A 78 8.73 10.45 1.10
C ASP A 78 9.34 11.54 0.21
N VAL A 79 8.49 12.34 -0.44
CA VAL A 79 8.95 13.47 -1.25
C VAL A 79 9.72 14.46 -0.38
N ALA A 80 9.14 14.90 0.74
CA ALA A 80 9.80 15.84 1.65
C ALA A 80 11.16 15.34 2.16
N ALA A 81 11.29 14.04 2.45
CA ALA A 81 12.55 13.43 2.88
C ALA A 81 13.62 13.53 1.80
N GLN A 82 13.27 13.33 0.53
CA GLN A 82 14.19 13.48 -0.60
C GLN A 82 14.69 14.92 -0.77
N TRP A 83 13.81 15.91 -0.58
CA TRP A 83 14.19 17.32 -0.64
C TRP A 83 15.04 17.75 0.57
N ALA A 84 14.76 17.19 1.76
CA ALA A 84 15.46 17.54 2.99
C ALA A 84 16.87 16.94 3.06
N VAL A 85 17.09 15.76 2.47
CA VAL A 85 18.40 15.09 2.45
C VAL A 85 18.76 14.66 1.02
N PRO A 86 19.15 15.61 0.14
CA PRO A 86 19.41 15.31 -1.27
C PRO A 86 20.60 14.37 -1.51
N SER A 87 21.50 14.27 -0.52
CA SER A 87 22.77 13.53 -0.63
C SER A 87 22.66 12.06 -0.23
N ILE A 88 21.53 11.63 0.35
CA ILE A 88 21.32 10.25 0.82
C ILE A 88 19.96 9.79 0.31
N GLU A 89 19.93 8.67 -0.41
CA GLU A 89 18.68 8.00 -0.73
C GLU A 89 18.08 7.46 0.56
N VAL A 90 17.10 8.19 1.11
CA VAL A 90 16.34 7.74 2.27
C VAL A 90 15.48 6.55 1.83
N PRO A 91 15.64 5.35 2.43
CA PRO A 91 14.74 4.24 2.14
C PRO A 91 13.31 4.63 2.45
N ALA A 92 12.43 4.56 1.46
CA ALA A 92 11.05 5.03 1.58
C ALA A 92 10.26 4.35 2.72
N GLY A 93 10.65 3.14 3.14
CA GLY A 93 10.08 2.48 4.31
C GLY A 93 10.32 3.21 5.63
N LEU A 94 11.45 3.91 5.78
CA LEU A 94 11.77 4.65 7.01
C LEU A 94 10.95 5.93 7.12
N ALA A 95 10.89 6.74 6.06
CA ALA A 95 10.10 7.96 6.05
C ALA A 95 8.61 7.66 6.29
N ARG A 96 8.04 6.71 5.53
CA ARG A 96 6.65 6.28 5.76
C ARG A 96 6.41 5.72 7.15
N GLY A 97 7.33 4.89 7.66
CA GLY A 97 7.22 4.29 8.99
C GLY A 97 7.23 5.32 10.12
N LEU A 98 8.12 6.31 10.06
CA LEU A 98 8.21 7.37 11.05
C LEU A 98 6.98 8.27 11.02
N THR A 99 6.54 8.70 9.83
CA THR A 99 5.37 9.57 9.70
C THR A 99 4.08 8.84 10.11
N GLY A 100 3.91 7.59 9.67
CA GLY A 100 2.77 6.76 10.07
C GLY A 100 2.76 6.46 11.57
N GLY A 101 3.91 6.10 12.15
CA GLY A 101 4.06 5.87 13.59
C GLY A 101 3.75 7.11 14.43
N ALA A 102 4.27 8.28 14.03
CA ALA A 102 3.97 9.55 14.69
C ALA A 102 2.47 9.91 14.60
N TYR A 103 1.86 9.71 13.43
CA TYR A 103 0.42 9.94 13.23
C TYR A 103 -0.42 9.05 14.15
N LEU A 104 -0.06 7.78 14.34
CA LEU A 104 -0.78 6.85 15.22
C LEU A 104 -0.50 7.10 16.71
N ALA A 105 0.71 7.53 17.07
CA ALA A 105 1.07 7.85 18.45
C ALA A 105 0.34 9.09 18.99
N TRP A 106 0.02 10.04 18.11
CA TRP A 106 -0.67 11.28 18.46
C TRP A 106 -2.05 11.09 19.12
N PRO A 107 -3.01 10.34 18.55
CA PRO A 107 -4.29 10.11 19.19
C PRO A 107 -4.18 9.25 20.46
N LEU A 108 -3.20 8.34 20.53
CA LEU A 108 -2.96 7.52 21.72
C LEU A 108 -2.47 8.35 22.92
N THR A 109 -1.63 9.35 22.66
CA THR A 109 -1.12 10.27 23.70
C THR A 109 -2.15 11.29 24.16
N ARG A 110 -3.15 11.62 23.34
CA ARG A 110 -4.21 12.59 23.67
C ARG A 110 -5.39 12.02 24.47
N ARG A 111 -5.44 10.72 24.76
CA ARG A 111 -6.50 10.12 25.60
C ARG A 111 -6.20 10.28 27.09
N ARG A 112 -6.32 11.49 27.63
CA ARG A 112 -6.41 11.75 29.07
C ARG A 112 -7.24 12.99 29.39
N ARG A 113 -8.55 13.00 29.11
CA ARG A 113 -9.58 13.77 29.85
C ARG A 113 -10.96 13.15 29.59
N PHE A 114 -11.38 12.27 30.50
CA PHE A 114 -12.78 12.19 30.91
C PHE A 114 -12.85 12.82 32.29
#